data_AF-A0A1G9DEA5-F1
#
_entry.id   AF-A0A1G9DEA5-F1
#
_cell.length_a   1.000
_cell.length_b   1.000
_cell.length_c   1.000
_cell.angle_alpha   90.00
_cell.angle_beta   90.00
_cell.angle_gamma   90.00
#
_symmetry.space_group_name_H-M   'P 1'
#
loop_
_entity.id
_entity.type
_entity.pdbx_description
1 polymer ?
#
loop_
_entity_poly.entity_id
_entity_poly.type
_entity_poly.pdbx_seq_one_letter_code
_entity_poly.pdbx_strand_id
1 'polypeptide(L)'
;MNGLIEADIYGNVNSTHIMGSRIQNGIGGSGDFARNAYVSVFMTPSTAKGGRISAIVPQASHVDHVTQDVQVIVTEQGLADLRGLSPKQRARAIIENCAHPDYRPHLADYFRRAGEGSYGKHSPSLLTEALSWHQRFIDTGSMLP
;
A
#
# COMPACT_ATOMS: atom_id res chain seq x y z
N MET A 1 -1.14 14.80 8.47
CA MET A 1 -0.56 13.56 9.02
C MET A 1 -1.72 12.66 9.42
N ASN A 2 -1.85 11.48 8.81
CA ASN A 2 -2.96 10.55 9.05
C ASN A 2 -2.44 9.12 9.25
N GLY A 3 -3.23 8.27 9.92
CA GLY A 3 -3.03 6.82 9.91
C GLY A 3 -3.59 6.17 8.64
N LEU A 4 -3.26 4.90 8.42
CA LEU A 4 -3.85 4.06 7.37
C LEU A 4 -4.01 2.61 7.84
N ILE A 5 -4.85 1.83 7.12
CA ILE A 5 -4.91 0.37 7.21
C ILE A 5 -3.81 -0.26 6.37
N GLU A 6 -3.77 0.08 5.08
CA GLU A 6 -2.77 -0.41 4.13
C GLU A 6 -2.52 0.62 3.02
N ALA A 7 -1.34 0.54 2.40
CA ALA A 7 -1.00 1.25 1.18
C ALA A 7 -0.55 0.26 0.13
N ASP A 8 -0.90 0.48 -1.13
CA ASP A 8 -0.29 -0.29 -2.21
C ASP A 8 1.10 0.21 -2.59
N ILE A 9 1.82 -0.58 -3.38
CA ILE A 9 3.14 -0.19 -3.88
C ILE A 9 3.10 1.13 -4.70
N TYR A 10 1.95 1.54 -5.23
CA TYR A 10 1.83 2.82 -5.94
C TYR A 10 1.50 4.00 -5.02
N GLY A 11 1.20 3.72 -3.75
CA GLY A 11 0.88 4.69 -2.73
C GLY A 11 -0.57 5.16 -2.78
N ASN A 12 -1.50 4.35 -3.28
CA ASN A 12 -2.91 4.51 -2.90
C ASN A 12 -3.08 3.99 -1.47
N VAL A 13 -3.94 4.64 -0.70
CA VAL A 13 -4.13 4.34 0.72
C VAL A 13 -5.57 3.93 1.00
N ASN A 14 -5.69 2.87 1.78
CA ASN A 14 -6.92 2.41 2.42
C ASN A 14 -6.92 2.85 3.89
N SER A 15 -7.94 3.57 4.30
CA SER A 15 -8.14 4.06 5.67
C SER A 15 -9.32 3.39 6.38
N THR A 16 -10.09 2.55 5.67
CA THR A 16 -11.43 2.16 6.13
C THR A 16 -11.74 0.66 6.07
N HIS A 17 -11.49 -0.01 4.95
CA HIS A 17 -12.02 -1.36 4.70
C HIS A 17 -10.93 -2.43 4.85
N ILE A 18 -10.97 -3.17 5.95
CA ILE A 18 -10.18 -4.39 6.10
C ILE A 18 -10.63 -5.40 5.05
N MET A 19 -9.67 -5.88 4.23
CA MET A 19 -9.91 -6.81 3.12
C MET A 19 -11.02 -6.32 2.16
N GLY A 20 -11.10 -5.00 1.95
CA GLY A 20 -12.03 -4.37 1.00
C GLY A 20 -13.50 -4.39 1.38
N SER A 21 -13.89 -5.00 2.51
CA SER A 21 -15.30 -5.22 2.84
C SER A 21 -15.68 -5.00 4.31
N ARG A 22 -14.73 -5.12 5.25
CA ARG A 22 -15.01 -4.92 6.68
C ARG A 22 -14.58 -3.53 7.12
N ILE A 23 -15.54 -2.67 7.44
CA ILE A 23 -15.26 -1.33 7.97
C ILE A 23 -14.56 -1.42 9.33
N GLN A 24 -13.46 -0.68 9.48
CA GLN A 24 -12.76 -0.49 10.74
C GLN A 24 -13.42 0.61 11.57
N ASN A 25 -13.46 1.84 11.05
CA ASN A 25 -14.10 3.00 11.68
C ASN A 25 -14.88 3.82 10.63
N GLY A 26 -14.16 4.47 9.71
CA GLY A 26 -14.71 5.34 8.67
C GLY A 26 -13.64 6.34 8.18
N ILE A 27 -13.86 6.99 7.03
CA ILE A 27 -12.86 7.89 6.42
C ILE A 27 -12.58 9.12 7.29
N GLY A 28 -13.59 9.60 8.03
CA GLY A 28 -13.50 10.81 8.83
C GLY A 28 -13.04 12.02 7.99
N GLY A 29 -12.27 12.92 8.61
CA GLY A 29 -11.67 14.07 7.92
C GLY A 29 -10.36 13.76 7.19
N SER A 30 -9.94 12.50 7.09
CA SER A 30 -8.63 12.16 6.50
C SER A 30 -8.54 12.64 5.05
N GLY A 31 -9.62 12.58 4.28
CA GLY A 31 -9.70 13.11 2.91
C GLY A 31 -9.60 14.64 2.86
N ASP A 32 -10.29 15.33 3.77
CA ASP A 32 -10.26 16.80 3.87
C ASP A 32 -8.84 17.30 4.10
N PHE A 33 -8.11 16.66 5.01
CA PHE A 33 -6.72 17.04 5.30
C PHE A 33 -5.73 16.53 4.24
N ALA A 34 -5.85 15.28 3.77
CA ALA A 34 -4.87 14.71 2.85
C ALA A 34 -4.81 15.47 1.52
N ARG A 35 -5.96 15.85 0.96
CA ARG A 35 -6.02 16.57 -0.32
C ARG A 35 -5.62 18.04 -0.21
N ASN A 36 -5.90 18.68 0.91
CA ASN A 36 -5.70 20.14 1.09
C ASN A 36 -4.44 20.49 1.90
N ALA A 37 -3.70 19.51 2.41
CA ALA A 37 -2.46 19.76 3.14
C ALA A 37 -1.35 20.25 2.21
N TYR A 38 -0.46 21.10 2.75
CA TYR A 38 0.79 21.44 2.08
C TYR A 38 1.69 20.21 1.87
N VAL A 39 1.72 19.30 2.86
CA VAL A 39 2.33 17.97 2.75
C VAL A 39 1.42 16.95 3.43
N SER A 40 0.90 16.01 2.64
CA SER A 40 0.12 14.87 3.07
C SER A 40 1.03 13.68 3.40
N VAL A 41 1.03 13.34 4.69
CA VAL A 41 1.86 12.28 5.27
C VAL A 41 0.94 11.22 5.86
N PHE A 42 1.21 9.97 5.52
CA PHE A 42 0.55 8.80 6.05
C PHE A 42 1.53 7.92 6.83
N MET A 43 1.11 7.36 7.96
CA MET A 43 1.98 6.57 8.84
C MET A 43 1.28 5.32 9.38
N THR A 44 2.02 4.22 9.48
CA THR A 44 1.54 2.95 10.02
C THR A 44 2.71 2.03 10.36
N PRO A 45 2.59 1.11 11.34
CA PRO A 45 3.49 -0.04 11.40
C PRO A 45 3.49 -0.80 10.07
N SER A 46 4.64 -1.26 9.59
CA SER A 46 4.76 -1.95 8.29
C SER A 46 4.07 -3.30 8.26
N THR A 47 3.69 -3.84 9.43
CA THR A 47 2.88 -5.06 9.58
C THR A 47 1.76 -4.88 10.61
N ALA A 48 0.75 -5.73 10.50
CA ALA A 48 -0.35 -5.84 11.46
C ALA A 48 -0.56 -7.28 11.91
N LYS A 49 -1.34 -7.46 12.99
CA LYS A 49 -1.70 -8.77 13.56
C LYS A 49 -0.47 -9.65 13.86
N GLY A 50 0.57 -9.06 14.45
CA GLY A 50 1.79 -9.76 14.84
C GLY A 50 2.54 -10.33 13.63
N GLY A 51 2.75 -9.51 12.59
CA GLY A 51 3.49 -9.90 11.38
C GLY A 51 2.67 -10.64 10.32
N ARG A 52 1.44 -11.07 10.61
CA ARG A 52 0.61 -11.87 9.69
C ARG A 52 -0.02 -11.10 8.54
N ILE A 53 -0.03 -9.76 8.62
CA ILE A 53 -0.53 -8.88 7.56
C ILE A 53 0.58 -7.87 7.23
N SER A 54 0.82 -7.64 5.94
CA SER A 54 1.62 -6.50 5.50
C SER A 54 0.76 -5.26 5.38
N ALA A 55 1.27 -4.10 5.84
CA ALA A 55 0.62 -2.82 5.58
C ALA A 55 0.98 -2.26 4.19
N ILE A 56 2.01 -2.80 3.53
CA ILE A 56 2.34 -2.48 2.14
C ILE A 56 1.98 -3.68 1.27
N VAL A 57 1.05 -3.49 0.32
CA VAL A 57 0.46 -4.58 -0.47
C VAL A 57 0.64 -4.38 -1.99
N PRO A 58 0.49 -5.43 -2.81
CA PRO A 58 0.51 -5.28 -4.27
C PRO A 58 -0.53 -4.29 -4.81
N GLN A 59 -1.77 -4.37 -4.31
CA GLN A 59 -2.87 -3.46 -4.61
C GLN A 59 -3.74 -3.30 -3.37
N ALA A 60 -4.19 -2.08 -3.06
CA ALA A 60 -5.03 -1.82 -1.91
C ALA A 60 -6.41 -2.43 -2.16
N SER A 61 -6.95 -3.12 -1.16
CA SER A 61 -8.26 -3.79 -1.29
C SER A 61 -9.43 -2.81 -1.36
N HIS A 62 -9.21 -1.57 -0.92
CA HIS A 62 -10.09 -0.42 -1.06
C HIS A 62 -9.23 0.84 -1.14
N VAL A 63 -9.74 1.93 -1.73
CA VAL A 63 -9.01 3.19 -1.86
C VAL A 63 -9.83 4.34 -1.29
N ASP A 64 -9.31 4.95 -0.23
CA ASP A 64 -9.84 6.20 0.33
C ASP A 64 -9.02 7.42 -0.15
N HIS A 65 -7.71 7.25 -0.35
CA HIS A 65 -6.83 8.29 -0.85
C HIS A 65 -6.06 7.79 -2.07
N VAL A 66 -6.24 8.48 -3.19
CA VAL A 66 -5.51 8.20 -4.43
C VAL A 66 -4.06 8.67 -4.33
N THR A 67 -3.19 8.18 -5.20
CA THR A 67 -1.75 8.53 -5.20
C THR A 67 -1.44 10.04 -5.12
N GLN A 68 -2.29 10.89 -5.70
CA GLN A 68 -2.14 12.36 -5.71
C GLN A 68 -2.32 12.98 -4.32
N ASP A 69 -3.13 12.37 -3.46
CA ASP A 69 -3.41 12.83 -2.10
C ASP A 69 -2.35 12.34 -1.10
N VAL A 70 -1.32 11.61 -1.56
CA VAL A 70 -0.31 10.93 -0.73
C VAL A 70 1.10 11.29 -1.20
N GLN A 71 1.81 12.10 -0.41
CA GLN A 71 3.17 12.52 -0.75
C GLN A 71 4.26 11.87 0.11
N VAL A 72 3.95 11.45 1.33
CA VAL A 72 4.92 10.76 2.20
C VAL A 72 4.25 9.58 2.89
N ILE A 73 4.95 8.43 2.92
CA ILE A 73 4.56 7.26 3.71
C ILE A 73 5.68 6.96 4.72
N VAL A 74 5.31 6.67 5.96
CA VAL A 74 6.24 6.37 7.06
C VAL A 74 5.85 5.07 7.75
N THR A 75 6.85 4.22 8.00
CA THR A 75 6.73 3.03 8.85
C THR A 75 7.92 2.96 9.80
N GLU A 76 7.97 1.98 10.69
CA GLU A 76 9.15 1.73 11.52
C GLU A 76 10.39 1.29 10.71
N GLN A 77 10.21 0.94 9.43
CA GLN A 77 11.31 0.58 8.52
C GLN A 77 12.00 1.82 7.91
N GLY A 78 11.32 2.96 7.87
CA GLY A 78 11.80 4.16 7.19
C GLY A 78 10.68 5.01 6.58
N LEU A 79 11.09 5.97 5.75
CA LEU A 79 10.24 6.99 5.13
C LEU A 79 10.42 6.98 3.61
N ALA A 80 9.32 6.99 2.87
CA ALA A 80 9.29 7.18 1.43
C ALA A 80 8.73 8.56 1.08
N ASP A 81 9.55 9.41 0.46
CA ASP A 81 9.13 10.69 -0.14
C ASP A 81 8.75 10.46 -1.61
N LEU A 82 7.51 10.78 -1.95
CA LEU A 82 6.89 10.43 -3.22
C LEU A 82 6.64 11.66 -4.12
N ARG A 83 7.12 12.83 -3.72
CA ARG A 83 6.93 14.09 -4.46
C ARG A 83 7.65 14.02 -5.80
N GLY A 84 6.94 14.36 -6.87
CA GLY A 84 7.49 14.38 -8.24
C GLY A 84 7.77 12.99 -8.84
N LEU A 85 7.39 11.91 -8.17
CA LEU A 85 7.67 10.55 -8.63
C LEU A 85 6.54 9.98 -9.49
N SER A 86 6.92 9.31 -10.60
CA SER A 86 6.00 8.46 -11.37
C SER A 86 5.60 7.20 -10.58
N PRO A 87 4.51 6.49 -10.94
CA PRO A 87 4.07 5.29 -10.20
C PRO A 87 5.17 4.25 -10.00
N LYS A 88 6.00 3.98 -11.02
CA LYS A 88 7.11 3.03 -10.90
C LYS A 88 8.22 3.50 -9.95
N GLN A 89 8.46 4.82 -9.86
CA GLN A 89 9.41 5.38 -8.89
C GLN A 89 8.83 5.34 -7.47
N ARG A 90 7.52 5.60 -7.32
CA ARG A 90 6.79 5.44 -6.05
C ARG A 90 6.89 4.00 -5.53
N ALA A 91 6.66 3.02 -6.39
CA ALA A 91 6.81 1.59 -6.06
C ALA A 91 8.19 1.24 -5.52
N ARG A 92 9.25 1.69 -6.18
CA ARG A 92 10.62 1.46 -5.68
C ARG A 92 10.81 2.09 -4.30
N ALA A 93 10.46 3.38 -4.16
CA ALA A 93 10.63 4.10 -2.90
C ALA A 93 9.84 3.47 -1.74
N ILE A 94 8.58 3.09 -1.96
CA ILE A 94 7.73 2.47 -0.94
C ILE A 94 8.25 1.07 -0.56
N ILE A 95 8.58 0.23 -1.55
CA ILE A 95 9.08 -1.13 -1.29
C ILE A 95 10.41 -1.07 -0.52
N GLU A 96 11.33 -0.19 -0.92
CA GLU A 96 12.66 -0.10 -0.32
C GLU A 96 12.62 0.48 1.10
N ASN A 97 11.81 1.53 1.33
CA ASN A 97 11.87 2.31 2.58
C ASN A 97 10.75 2.01 3.58
N CYS A 98 9.64 1.39 3.17
CA CYS A 98 8.46 1.22 4.03
C CYS A 98 8.01 -0.23 4.20
N ALA A 99 8.35 -1.15 3.29
CA ALA A 99 7.95 -2.54 3.43
C ALA A 99 8.80 -3.27 4.48
N HIS A 100 8.13 -4.09 5.31
CA HIS A 100 8.79 -4.99 6.25
C HIS A 100 9.73 -5.96 5.52
N PRO A 101 10.90 -6.33 6.09
CA PRO A 101 11.82 -7.28 5.48
C PRO A 101 11.19 -8.61 5.04
N ASP A 102 10.22 -9.13 5.80
CA ASP A 102 9.52 -10.38 5.47
C ASP A 102 8.68 -10.30 4.19
N TYR A 103 8.15 -9.10 3.86
CA TYR A 103 7.26 -8.90 2.71
C TYR A 103 7.95 -8.24 1.51
N ARG A 104 9.07 -7.53 1.74
CA ARG A 104 9.80 -6.78 0.72
C ARG A 104 10.21 -7.65 -0.49
N PRO A 105 10.75 -8.88 -0.33
CA PRO A 105 11.08 -9.74 -1.47
C PRO A 105 9.85 -10.11 -2.32
N HIS A 106 8.71 -10.36 -1.68
CA HIS A 106 7.48 -10.71 -2.37
C HIS A 106 6.88 -9.53 -3.14
N LEU A 107 6.95 -8.32 -2.59
CA LEU A 107 6.54 -7.09 -3.30
C LEU A 107 7.47 -6.79 -4.48
N ALA A 108 8.77 -6.96 -4.30
CA ALA A 108 9.75 -6.76 -5.36
C ALA A 108 9.54 -7.76 -6.52
N ASP A 109 9.24 -9.02 -6.20
CA ASP A 109 8.91 -10.03 -7.20
C ASP A 109 7.60 -9.72 -7.94
N TYR A 110 6.52 -9.37 -7.21
CA TYR A 110 5.27 -8.92 -7.83
C TYR A 110 5.50 -7.74 -8.77
N PHE A 111 6.23 -6.70 -8.31
CA PHE A 111 6.50 -5.51 -9.11
C PHE A 111 7.31 -5.82 -10.37
N ARG A 112 8.32 -6.70 -10.26
CA ARG A 112 9.12 -7.16 -11.41
C ARG A 112 8.24 -7.89 -12.44
N ARG A 113 7.49 -8.91 -12.00
CA ARG A 113 6.61 -9.68 -12.90
C ARG A 113 5.49 -8.82 -13.48
N ALA A 114 4.94 -7.87 -12.72
CA ALA A 114 3.98 -6.90 -13.24
C ALA A 114 4.63 -6.02 -14.32
N GLY A 115 5.87 -5.57 -14.12
CA GLY A 115 6.64 -4.86 -15.13
C GLY A 115 6.72 -5.61 -16.46
N GLU A 116 6.90 -6.93 -16.42
CA GLU A 116 6.98 -7.83 -17.57
C GLU A 116 5.60 -8.15 -18.18
N GLY A 117 4.62 -8.51 -17.34
CA GLY A 117 3.34 -9.12 -17.75
C GLY A 117 2.11 -8.20 -17.76
N SER A 118 2.15 -7.01 -17.17
CA SER A 118 1.00 -6.08 -17.15
C SER A 118 0.62 -5.60 -18.55
N TYR A 119 -0.68 -5.43 -18.82
CA TYR A 119 -1.20 -4.84 -20.05
C TYR A 119 -0.65 -3.42 -20.28
N GLY A 120 -0.80 -2.54 -19.28
CA GLY A 120 -0.23 -1.19 -19.28
C GLY A 120 1.04 -1.13 -18.44
N LYS A 121 2.04 -0.34 -18.88
CA LYS A 121 3.35 -0.23 -18.19
C LYS A 121 3.54 1.06 -17.37
N HIS A 122 2.54 1.94 -17.35
CA HIS A 122 2.59 3.18 -16.56
C HIS A 122 2.46 2.88 -15.06
N SER A 123 1.45 2.07 -14.69
CA SER A 123 1.26 1.50 -13.36
C SER A 123 1.02 -0.01 -13.49
N PRO A 124 2.09 -0.82 -13.55
CA PRO A 124 1.98 -2.25 -13.86
C PRO A 124 1.16 -3.05 -12.83
N SER A 125 0.23 -3.90 -13.25
CA SER A 125 -0.51 -4.78 -12.33
C SER A 125 -0.74 -6.16 -12.94
N LEU A 126 -0.71 -7.20 -12.11
CA LEU A 126 -1.09 -8.55 -12.48
C LEU A 126 -2.46 -8.84 -11.87
N LEU A 127 -3.52 -8.62 -12.65
CA LEU A 127 -4.90 -8.70 -12.17
C LEU A 127 -5.25 -10.06 -11.56
N THR A 128 -4.59 -11.14 -11.99
CA THR A 128 -4.75 -12.49 -11.47
C THR A 128 -4.31 -12.65 -10.01
N GLU A 129 -3.48 -11.76 -9.49
CA GLU A 129 -2.91 -11.90 -8.15
C GLU A 129 -2.84 -10.61 -7.33
N ALA A 130 -3.31 -9.47 -7.89
CA ALA A 130 -3.21 -8.16 -7.26
C ALA A 130 -3.83 -8.10 -5.84
N LEU A 131 -4.92 -8.85 -5.62
CA LEU A 131 -5.59 -8.98 -4.31
C LEU A 131 -5.37 -10.36 -3.65
N SER A 132 -4.42 -11.16 -4.17
CA SER A 132 -4.20 -12.53 -3.68
C SER A 132 -3.71 -12.60 -2.25
N TRP A 133 -3.03 -11.57 -1.75
CA TRP A 133 -2.54 -11.52 -0.37
C TRP A 133 -3.70 -11.38 0.61
N HIS A 134 -4.68 -10.53 0.27
CA HIS A 134 -5.92 -10.37 1.04
C HIS A 134 -6.70 -11.67 1.10
N GLN A 135 -6.86 -12.34 -0.06
CA GLN A 135 -7.52 -13.64 -0.11
C GLN A 135 -6.76 -14.69 0.71
N ARG A 136 -5.42 -14.74 0.60
CA ARG A 136 -4.59 -15.65 1.42
C ARG A 136 -4.81 -15.43 2.91
N PHE A 137 -4.86 -14.17 3.37
CA PHE A 137 -5.15 -13.89 4.77
C PHE A 137 -6.55 -14.37 5.20
N ILE A 138 -7.56 -14.23 4.34
CA ILE A 138 -8.91 -14.75 4.60
C ILE A 138 -8.87 -16.28 4.75
N ASP A 139 -8.15 -16.97 3.87
CA ASP A 139 -8.15 -18.43 3.79
C ASP A 139 -7.25 -19.07 4.86
N THR A 140 -6.11 -18.45 5.18
CA THR A 140 -5.03 -19.06 5.99
C THR A 140 -4.73 -18.30 7.29
N GLY A 141 -5.24 -17.08 7.44
CA GLY A 141 -4.91 -16.20 8.57
C GLY A 141 -3.54 -15.50 8.44
N SER A 142 -2.86 -15.62 7.30
CA SER A 142 -1.57 -14.98 7.03
C SER A 142 -1.44 -14.51 5.57
N MET A 143 -0.82 -13.35 5.34
CA MET A 143 -0.41 -12.91 4.00
C MET A 143 0.89 -13.57 3.54
N LEU A 144 1.70 -14.13 4.45
CA LEU A 144 2.86 -14.94 4.03
C LEU A 144 2.37 -16.28 3.46
N PRO A 145 3.01 -16.78 2.38
CA PRO A 145 2.76 -18.12 1.84
C PRO A 145 2.99 -19.24 2.84
#